data_AF-A0A2E2ELC8-F1
#
_entry.id   AF-A0A2E2ELC8-F1
#
_cell.length_a   1.000
_cell.length_b   1.000
_cell.length_c   1.000
_cell.angle_alpha   90.00
_cell.angle_beta   90.00
_cell.angle_gamma   90.00
#
_symmetry.space_group_name_H-M   'P 1'
#
loop_
_entity.id
_entity.type
_entity.pdbx_description
1 polymer ?
#
loop_
_entity_poly.entity_id
_entity_poly.type
_entity_poly.pdbx_seq_one_letter_code
_entity_poly.pdbx_strand_id
1 'polypeptide(L)' 'MKKIIFLAFALFTFIASAQTFVSISPENKNVILEEFTGISCVYCQAGHLIGQDLHDANPNDVFLVNIHT' A
#
# COMPACT_ATOMS: atom_id res chain seq x y z
N MET A 1 8.91 10.33 -49.68
CA MET A 1 9.01 11.01 -48.36
C MET A 1 7.83 10.70 -47.44
N LYS A 2 6.57 10.94 -47.86
CA LYS A 2 5.36 10.69 -47.04
C LYS A 2 5.22 9.24 -46.51
N LYS A 3 5.61 8.23 -47.32
CA LYS A 3 5.60 6.81 -46.92
C LYS A 3 6.64 6.45 -45.85
N ILE A 4 7.80 7.12 -45.85
CA ILE A 4 8.89 6.87 -44.88
C ILE A 4 8.51 7.45 -43.52
N ILE A 5 7.89 8.64 -43.50
CA ILE A 5 7.39 9.27 -42.27
C ILE A 5 6.31 8.40 -41.61
N PHE A 6 5.41 7.83 -42.42
CA PHE A 6 4.36 6.94 -41.90
C PHE A 6 4.92 5.67 -41.28
N LEU A 7 5.95 5.08 -41.89
CA LEU A 7 6.61 3.88 -41.38
C LEU A 7 7.40 4.16 -40.09
N ALA A 8 8.08 5.31 -40.00
CA ALA A 8 8.79 5.73 -38.81
C ALA A 8 7.83 5.96 -37.62
N PHE A 9 6.66 6.56 -37.88
CA PHE A 9 5.64 6.77 -36.84
C PHE A 9 5.03 5.46 -36.35
N ALA A 10 4.78 4.50 -37.25
CA ALA A 10 4.28 3.17 -36.89
C ALA A 10 5.30 2.34 -36.09
N LEU A 11 6.61 2.57 -36.30
CA LEU A 11 7.65 1.90 -35.51
C LEU A 11 7.78 2.51 -34.10
N PHE A 12 7.49 3.81 -33.96
CA PHE A 12 7.57 4.54 -32.70
C PHE A 12 6.54 4.08 -31.66
N THR A 13 5.37 3.58 -32.09
CA THR A 13 4.34 3.08 -31.17
C THR A 13 4.73 1.78 -30.47
N PHE A 14 5.62 0.96 -31.06
CA PHE A 14 6.12 -0.28 -30.43
C PHE A 14 7.12 -0.04 -29.30
N ILE A 15 7.70 1.17 -29.25
CA ILE A 15 8.65 1.60 -28.22
C ILE A 15 7.97 2.46 -27.15
N ALA A 16 6.70 2.85 -27.37
CA ALA A 16 5.92 3.61 -26.40
C ALA A 16 5.54 2.71 -25.22
N SER A 17 6.28 2.83 -24.13
CA SER A 17 5.93 2.19 -22.85
C SER A 17 4.91 3.07 -22.11
N ALA A 18 3.79 2.48 -21.67
CA ALA A 18 2.87 3.15 -20.77
C ALA A 18 3.51 3.31 -19.38
N GLN A 19 3.23 4.41 -18.69
CA GLN A 19 3.75 4.66 -17.35
C GLN A 19 3.04 3.76 -16.33
N THR A 20 3.80 2.99 -15.55
CA THR A 20 3.29 2.29 -14.36
C THR A 20 3.58 3.14 -13.13
N PHE A 21 2.62 3.97 -12.70
CA PHE A 21 2.75 4.82 -11.50
C PHE A 21 2.58 4.04 -10.19
N VAL A 22 2.16 2.78 -10.30
CA VAL A 22 1.89 1.87 -9.19
C VAL A 22 2.55 0.52 -9.49
N SER A 23 2.91 -0.21 -8.45
CA SER A 23 3.37 -1.59 -8.58
C SER A 23 2.23 -2.45 -9.15
N ILE A 24 2.59 -3.30 -10.12
CA ILE A 24 1.72 -4.36 -10.67
C ILE A 24 2.21 -5.75 -10.24
N SER A 25 3.20 -5.81 -9.35
CA SER A 25 3.62 -7.07 -8.74
C SER A 25 2.53 -7.56 -7.79
N PRO A 26 2.16 -8.85 -7.82
CA PRO A 26 1.31 -9.43 -6.80
C PRO A 26 1.96 -9.25 -5.42
N GLU A 27 1.19 -8.81 -4.44
CA GLU A 27 1.61 -8.59 -3.05
C GLU A 27 0.45 -8.94 -2.11
N ASN A 28 0.78 -9.28 -0.86
CA ASN A 28 -0.24 -9.48 0.17
C ASN A 28 -0.91 -8.14 0.53
N LYS A 29 -2.14 -8.20 1.06
CA LYS A 29 -2.85 -7.00 1.47
C LYS A 29 -2.33 -6.48 2.80
N ASN A 30 -2.30 -5.15 2.92
CA ASN A 30 -2.07 -4.47 4.17
C ASN A 30 -3.28 -4.64 5.12
N VAL A 31 -3.02 -4.62 6.41
CA VAL A 31 -3.98 -4.74 7.50
C VAL A 31 -4.11 -3.40 8.20
N ILE A 32 -5.34 -2.97 8.44
CA ILE A 32 -5.66 -1.84 9.32
C ILE A 32 -6.33 -2.42 10.57
N LEU A 33 -5.72 -2.18 11.73
CA LEU A 33 -6.23 -2.62 13.03
C LEU A 33 -6.73 -1.40 13.81
N GLU A 34 -8.05 -1.31 13.95
CA GLU A 34 -8.70 -0.27 14.74
C GLU A 34 -8.86 -0.73 16.18
N GLU A 35 -8.19 -0.06 17.12
CA GLU A 35 -8.25 -0.35 18.55
C GLU A 35 -9.14 0.68 19.25
N PHE A 36 -10.33 0.25 19.67
CA PHE A 36 -11.22 1.08 20.50
C PHE A 36 -10.79 0.97 21.96
N THR A 37 -10.32 2.07 22.53
CA THR A 37 -9.68 2.14 23.84
C THR A 37 -10.20 3.32 24.68
N GLY A 38 -9.79 3.42 25.93
CA GLY A 38 -10.20 4.50 26.85
C GLY A 38 -9.37 4.50 28.12
N ILE A 39 -9.29 5.64 28.82
CA ILE A 39 -8.43 5.78 30.01
C ILE A 39 -8.82 4.85 31.16
N SER A 40 -10.11 4.53 31.28
CA SER A 40 -10.64 3.64 32.32
C SER A 40 -10.58 2.16 31.92
N CYS A 41 -10.08 1.85 30.72
CA CYS A 41 -10.00 0.49 30.21
C CYS A 41 -8.75 -0.22 30.75
N VAL A 42 -8.94 -1.03 31.80
CA VAL A 42 -7.86 -1.75 32.50
C VAL A 42 -7.06 -2.68 31.57
N TYR A 43 -7.72 -3.28 30.59
CA TYR A 43 -7.10 -4.26 29.68
C TYR A 43 -6.57 -3.67 28.37
N CYS A 44 -6.87 -2.39 28.08
CA CYS A 44 -6.46 -1.80 26.82
C CYS A 44 -4.93 -1.67 26.70
N GLN A 45 -4.20 -1.57 27.81
CA GLN A 45 -2.73 -1.60 27.75
C GLN A 45 -2.18 -2.93 27.22
N ALA A 46 -2.85 -4.06 27.51
CA ALA A 46 -2.48 -5.33 26.91
C ALA A 46 -2.84 -5.39 25.41
N GLY A 47 -3.97 -4.78 25.03
CA GLY A 47 -4.37 -4.60 23.64
C GLY A 47 -3.31 -3.81 22.84
N HIS A 48 -2.89 -2.66 23.36
CA HIS A 48 -1.82 -1.84 22.79
C HIS A 48 -0.52 -2.60 22.58
N LEU A 49 -0.10 -3.43 23.54
CA LEU A 49 1.11 -4.25 23.39
C LEU A 49 0.99 -5.25 22.25
N ILE A 50 -0.14 -5.97 22.16
CA ILE A 50 -0.37 -6.93 21.08
C ILE A 50 -0.45 -6.23 19.72
N GLY A 51 -1.14 -5.10 19.65
CA GLY A 51 -1.22 -4.29 18.43
C GLY A 51 0.17 -3.83 17.99
N GLN A 52 0.99 -3.34 18.94
CA GLN A 52 2.35 -2.92 18.67
C GLN A 52 3.23 -4.09 18.20
N ASP A 53 3.17 -5.25 18.85
CA ASP A 53 3.92 -6.43 18.45
C ASP A 53 3.57 -6.86 17.01
N LEU A 54 2.30 -6.74 16.61
CA LEU A 54 1.85 -7.04 15.24
C LEU A 54 2.40 -6.04 14.21
N HIS A 55 2.43 -4.75 14.56
CA HIS A 55 3.03 -3.70 13.74
C HIS A 55 4.54 -3.91 13.62
N ASP A 56 5.23 -4.15 14.73
CA ASP A 56 6.68 -4.33 14.77
C ASP A 56 7.12 -5.58 13.98
N ALA A 57 6.29 -6.63 13.97
CA ALA A 57 6.51 -7.81 13.15
C ALA A 57 6.27 -7.56 11.64
N ASN A 58 5.44 -6.57 11.27
CA ASN A 58 5.05 -6.28 9.89
C ASN A 58 4.92 -4.76 9.63
N PRO A 59 6.03 -4.00 9.75
CA PRO A 59 5.97 -2.53 9.90
C PRO A 59 5.45 -1.78 8.67
N ASN A 60 5.52 -2.38 7.48
CA ASN A 60 5.01 -1.78 6.24
C ASN A 60 3.60 -2.25 5.86
N ASP A 61 3.09 -3.27 6.55
CA ASP A 61 1.88 -3.98 6.16
C ASP A 61 0.77 -3.88 7.20
N VAL A 62 1.09 -3.70 8.48
CA VAL A 62 0.10 -3.56 9.57
C VAL A 62 0.07 -2.11 10.04
N PHE A 63 -1.11 -1.49 10.08
CA PHE A 63 -1.29 -0.10 10.53
C PHE A 63 -2.27 -0.07 11.69
N LEU A 64 -1.88 0.60 12.77
CA LEU A 64 -2.69 0.73 13.98
C LEU A 64 -3.44 2.05 14.00
N VAL A 65 -4.73 2.02 14.34
CA VAL A 65 -5.58 3.20 14.53
C VAL A 65 -6.20 3.12 15.93
N ASN A 66 -5.64 3.88 16.87
CA ASN A 66 -6.09 3.88 18.26
C ASN A 66 -7.19 4.94 18.46
N ILE A 67 -8.42 4.50 18.72
CA ILE A 67 -9.62 5.32 18.85
C ILE A 67 -10.00 5.37 20.32
N HIS A 68 -9.78 6.52 20.96
CA HIS A 68 -10.15 6.74 22.35
C HIS A 68 -11.61 7.21 22.48
N THR A 69 -12.39 6.53 23.32
CA THR A 69 -13.80 6.86 23.65
C THR A 69 -14.04 7.02 25.13
#